data_AF-A0A4P9I8L3-F1
#
_entry.id   AF-A0A4P9I8L3-F1
#
_cell.length_a   1.000
_cell.length_b   1.000
_cell.length_c   1.000
_cell.angle_alpha   90.00
_cell.angle_beta   90.00
_cell.angle_gamma   90.00
#
_symmetry.space_group_name_H-M   'P 1'
#
loop_
_entity.id
_entity.type
_entity.pdbx_description
1 polymer ?
#
loop_
_entity_poly.entity_id
_entity_poly.type
_entity_poly.pdbx_seq_one_letter_code
_entity_poly.pdbx_strand_id
1 'polypeptide(L)'
;MGEEEEVEEERMEGGVVVVKPKPNKGLTSTVIDWLEKLIVKLMYDTSQPHHYLAGNFGPVHDETPPCKDLTLQGYLPECLNGEFVRVRPNPKFTPVAGYHWFDGDGMIHGLRIKDGKATYVSRYVRTSRLKQEEFFGGSKFMKIGDLKGFFGLLMVNMQMLRAKLKVLDVSYGTGTGNTALIYHHGKLLALSEADKPYVLKVLEDGDLQTLGMLDYDKRLAHSFTAHPKVDPFTGEMFTFGYSHTPPYITYRVISKDGFMHDPVPITIPEPIMMHDFAITENYAIFMDLPLFFKPKEMVKENKLIFTFDATKKACFGVLPRYAKDELLIKWFELPNCFIFHNANAWEEGDEVVLITCRLENPDLDMVNGTVKEKLENFGNELYEMRFNMKTGLASQRKLSAPAVDFPRVNESYTGRKQRFVYATTLDSIAKVTGIIKFDLHAEPESGKTKLEVGGNIQGIFDLGPRRFGSEAIFVPRDPGITSEEDDGYLIFFVHDEVTGKSAVNVIDAKSMSADPVAVVALPHRVPYGFHALFVAEEQLQEQAKL
;
A
#
# COMPACT_ATOMS: atom_id res chain seq x y z
N MET A 1 -30.20 15.93 -31.71
CA MET A 1 -29.01 15.21 -32.18
C MET A 1 -27.84 16.15 -32.00
N GLY A 2 -27.24 16.14 -30.81
CA GLY A 2 -25.92 16.72 -30.60
C GLY A 2 -24.98 15.53 -30.49
N GLU A 3 -24.09 15.39 -31.46
CA GLU A 3 -22.98 14.45 -31.37
C GLU A 3 -22.15 14.85 -30.15
N GLU A 4 -22.11 13.97 -29.14
CA GLU A 4 -21.04 14.04 -28.14
C GLU A 4 -19.75 13.76 -28.92
N GLU A 5 -18.96 14.80 -29.18
CA GLU A 5 -17.56 14.63 -29.57
C GLU A 5 -16.89 13.80 -28.47
N GLU A 6 -16.74 12.50 -28.68
CA GLU A 6 -15.81 11.68 -27.93
C GLU A 6 -14.42 12.29 -28.15
N VAL A 7 -13.97 13.10 -27.20
CA VAL A 7 -12.60 13.57 -27.16
C VAL A 7 -11.74 12.32 -26.97
N GLU A 8 -11.16 11.84 -28.06
CA GLU A 8 -10.28 10.68 -28.05
C GLU A 8 -9.11 10.96 -27.08
N GLU A 9 -9.03 10.18 -26.00
CA GLU A 9 -7.96 10.33 -25.02
C GLU A 9 -6.61 10.03 -25.68
N GLU A 10 -5.65 10.93 -25.51
CA GLU A 10 -4.30 10.73 -26.01
C GLU A 10 -3.63 9.56 -25.27
N ARG A 11 -3.25 8.53 -26.01
CA ARG A 11 -2.59 7.32 -25.50
C ARG A 11 -1.15 7.26 -25.99
N MET A 12 -0.24 6.94 -25.08
CA MET A 12 1.12 6.56 -25.42
C MET A 12 1.19 5.08 -25.80
N GLU A 13 2.34 4.66 -26.33
CA GLU A 13 2.64 3.26 -26.59
C GLU A 13 2.42 2.40 -25.33
N GLY A 14 1.92 1.17 -25.51
CA GLY A 14 1.57 0.28 -24.40
C GLY A 14 0.28 0.64 -23.63
N GLY A 15 -0.61 1.46 -24.21
CA GLY A 15 -1.97 1.71 -23.70
C GLY A 15 -2.07 2.70 -22.54
N VAL A 16 -1.00 3.47 -22.29
CA VAL A 16 -0.94 4.45 -21.19
C VAL A 16 -1.71 5.71 -21.55
N VAL A 17 -2.71 6.08 -20.76
CA VAL A 17 -3.53 7.27 -20.95
C VAL A 17 -2.80 8.50 -20.40
N VAL A 18 -2.59 9.51 -21.25
CA VAL A 18 -1.96 10.77 -20.84
C VAL A 18 -2.95 11.60 -20.02
N VAL A 19 -2.62 11.83 -18.75
CA VAL A 19 -3.51 12.54 -17.82
C VAL A 19 -3.45 14.05 -18.03
N LYS A 20 -4.48 14.62 -18.67
CA LYS A 20 -4.64 16.07 -18.93
C LYS A 20 -6.00 16.58 -18.42
N PRO A 21 -6.18 16.70 -17.09
CA PRO A 21 -7.45 17.16 -16.52
C PRO A 21 -7.73 18.61 -16.93
N LYS A 22 -9.01 18.95 -17.08
CA LYS A 22 -9.48 20.29 -17.48
C LYS A 22 -10.30 20.96 -16.36
N PRO A 23 -9.68 21.31 -15.21
CA PRO A 23 -10.35 22.04 -14.15
C PRO A 23 -10.72 23.47 -14.57
N ASN A 24 -11.71 24.08 -13.90
CA ASN A 24 -12.16 25.44 -14.20
C ASN A 24 -11.92 26.40 -13.02
N LYS A 25 -11.08 27.42 -13.24
CA LYS A 25 -10.77 28.50 -12.28
C LYS A 25 -11.55 29.77 -12.62
N GLY A 26 -12.85 29.77 -12.33
CA GLY A 26 -13.75 30.90 -12.51
C GLY A 26 -14.42 31.38 -11.22
N LEU A 27 -15.37 32.33 -11.36
CA LEU A 27 -16.15 32.87 -10.24
C LEU A 27 -16.80 31.76 -9.40
N THR A 28 -17.34 30.73 -10.06
CA THR A 28 -17.93 29.57 -9.39
C THR A 28 -16.96 28.87 -8.46
N SER A 29 -15.71 28.64 -8.88
CA SER A 29 -14.67 28.05 -8.02
C SER A 29 -14.41 28.93 -6.81
N THR A 30 -14.28 30.26 -7.01
CA THR A 30 -14.01 31.21 -5.92
C THR A 30 -15.14 31.23 -4.89
N VAL A 31 -16.39 31.19 -5.32
CA VAL A 31 -17.56 31.17 -4.43
C VAL A 31 -17.59 29.89 -3.60
N ILE A 32 -17.35 28.73 -4.22
CA ILE A 32 -17.28 27.44 -3.52
C ILE A 32 -16.12 27.45 -2.51
N ASP A 33 -14.96 27.97 -2.87
CA ASP A 33 -13.81 28.05 -1.97
C ASP A 33 -14.07 28.96 -0.77
N TRP A 34 -14.80 30.07 -0.97
CA TRP A 34 -15.21 30.95 0.13
C TRP A 34 -16.19 30.25 1.06
N LEU A 35 -17.15 29.50 0.51
CA LEU A 35 -18.09 28.70 1.29
C LEU A 35 -17.38 27.61 2.11
N GLU A 36 -16.42 26.88 1.51
CA GLU A 36 -15.62 25.88 2.22
C GLU A 36 -14.84 26.52 3.37
N LYS A 37 -14.14 27.63 3.13
CA LYS A 37 -13.40 28.35 4.18
C LYS A 37 -14.30 28.81 5.32
N LEU A 38 -15.53 29.23 5.02
CA LEU A 38 -16.50 29.61 6.03
C LEU A 38 -16.92 28.39 6.87
N ILE A 39 -17.22 27.25 6.23
CA ILE A 39 -17.56 25.99 6.92
C ILE A 39 -16.41 25.56 7.83
N VAL A 40 -15.19 25.52 7.30
CA VAL A 40 -13.98 25.14 8.05
C VAL A 40 -13.77 26.06 9.24
N LYS A 41 -13.86 27.39 9.04
CA LYS A 41 -13.68 28.36 10.13
C LYS A 41 -14.72 28.19 11.26
N LEU A 42 -15.93 27.77 10.93
CA LEU A 42 -17.02 27.62 11.91
C LEU A 42 -17.02 26.26 12.61
N MET A 43 -16.49 25.23 11.98
CA MET A 43 -16.70 23.83 12.38
C MET A 43 -15.42 23.02 12.60
N TYR A 44 -14.26 23.58 12.28
CA TYR A 44 -12.96 22.91 12.41
C TYR A 44 -11.94 23.80 13.12
N ASP A 45 -11.34 23.26 14.18
CA ASP A 45 -10.30 23.95 14.94
C ASP A 45 -8.93 23.76 14.27
N THR A 46 -8.59 24.72 13.40
CA THR A 46 -7.29 24.76 12.69
C THR A 46 -6.10 25.11 13.58
N SER A 47 -6.31 25.43 14.86
CA SER A 47 -5.21 25.74 15.79
C SER A 47 -4.53 24.50 16.37
N GLN A 48 -5.16 23.32 16.23
CA GLN A 48 -4.58 22.09 16.75
C GLN A 48 -3.45 21.58 15.85
N PRO A 49 -2.31 21.17 16.43
CA PRO A 49 -1.23 20.58 15.65
C PRO A 49 -1.68 19.24 15.06
N HIS A 50 -1.43 19.04 13.76
CA HIS A 50 -1.69 17.76 13.10
C HIS A 50 -0.51 16.81 13.29
N HIS A 51 -0.74 15.70 14.00
CA HIS A 51 0.29 14.68 14.24
C HIS A 51 0.97 14.21 12.94
N TYR A 52 0.18 13.89 11.91
CA TYR A 52 0.69 13.41 10.61
C TYR A 52 1.28 14.48 9.70
N LEU A 53 1.39 15.73 10.15
CA LEU A 53 2.10 16.79 9.45
C LEU A 53 3.33 17.27 10.24
N ALA A 54 3.61 16.66 11.40
CA ALA A 54 4.71 17.01 12.28
C ALA A 54 5.84 15.98 12.26
N GLY A 55 7.02 16.38 12.74
CA GLY A 55 8.19 15.50 12.84
C GLY A 55 8.55 14.83 11.52
N ASN A 56 8.81 13.52 11.56
CA ASN A 56 9.12 12.74 10.36
C ASN A 56 7.88 12.29 9.55
N PHE A 57 6.66 12.66 9.96
CA PHE A 57 5.49 12.55 9.08
C PHE A 57 5.36 13.75 8.14
N GLY A 58 5.87 14.90 8.58
CA GLY A 58 5.73 16.17 7.86
C GLY A 58 6.21 16.10 6.40
N PRO A 59 5.59 16.88 5.50
CA PRO A 59 5.88 16.82 4.08
C PRO A 59 7.33 17.23 3.76
N VAL A 60 7.88 16.66 2.69
CA VAL A 60 9.07 17.19 2.00
C VAL A 60 8.58 17.91 0.76
N HIS A 61 8.85 19.20 0.63
CA HIS A 61 8.27 20.03 -0.44
C HIS A 61 8.99 19.91 -1.78
N ASP A 62 10.29 19.64 -1.72
CA ASP A 62 11.19 19.63 -2.86
C ASP A 62 11.45 18.20 -3.37
N GLU A 63 11.41 18.04 -4.69
CA GLU A 63 11.84 16.82 -5.37
C GLU A 63 13.37 16.82 -5.48
N THR A 64 14.01 15.67 -5.28
CA THR A 64 15.46 15.51 -5.40
C THR A 64 15.78 14.89 -6.75
N PRO A 65 16.49 15.57 -7.67
CA PRO A 65 16.96 14.94 -8.91
C PRO A 65 18.00 13.85 -8.61
N PRO A 66 18.31 12.98 -9.60
CA PRO A 66 19.28 11.90 -9.41
C PRO A 66 20.58 12.38 -8.75
N CYS A 67 20.79 11.95 -7.51
CA CYS A 67 21.91 12.33 -6.67
C CYS A 67 22.88 11.15 -6.55
N LYS A 68 24.05 11.31 -7.17
CA LYS A 68 25.12 10.32 -7.22
C LYS A 68 26.11 10.52 -6.07
N ASP A 69 27.14 9.67 -6.02
CA ASP A 69 28.26 9.76 -5.07
C ASP A 69 27.82 9.76 -3.60
N LEU A 70 26.78 8.97 -3.29
CA LEU A 70 26.28 8.78 -1.93
C LEU A 70 27.34 8.10 -1.07
N THR A 71 27.46 8.54 0.19
CA THR A 71 28.37 7.90 1.15
C THR A 71 27.89 6.48 1.46
N LEU A 72 28.70 5.49 1.09
CA LEU A 72 28.48 4.08 1.35
C LEU A 72 29.43 3.58 2.44
N GLN A 73 28.87 2.99 3.50
CA GLN A 73 29.59 2.15 4.45
C GLN A 73 29.31 0.68 4.15
N GLY A 74 30.35 -0.15 4.13
CA GLY A 74 30.24 -1.57 3.76
C GLY A 74 30.29 -1.76 2.24
N TYR A 75 29.50 -2.68 1.70
CA TYR A 75 29.41 -2.93 0.26
C TYR A 75 27.97 -3.26 -0.14
N LEU A 76 27.58 -2.91 -1.37
CA LEU A 76 26.30 -3.30 -1.94
C LEU A 76 26.46 -4.66 -2.63
N PRO A 77 25.73 -5.72 -2.22
CA PRO A 77 25.77 -7.04 -2.87
C PRO A 77 25.41 -6.99 -4.35
N GLU A 78 26.01 -7.86 -5.16
CA GLU A 78 25.81 -7.89 -6.61
C GLU A 78 24.35 -8.14 -7.03
N CYS A 79 23.60 -8.91 -6.26
CA CYS A 79 22.17 -9.16 -6.51
C CYS A 79 21.30 -7.92 -6.29
N LEU A 80 21.79 -6.90 -5.58
CA LEU A 80 21.15 -5.59 -5.52
C LEU A 80 21.55 -4.80 -6.77
N ASN A 81 21.04 -5.20 -7.93
CA ASN A 81 21.21 -4.50 -9.19
C ASN A 81 19.82 -4.20 -9.77
N GLY A 82 19.41 -2.93 -9.73
CA GLY A 82 18.01 -2.56 -9.95
C GLY A 82 17.64 -1.20 -9.38
N GLU A 83 16.36 -1.04 -9.07
CA GLU A 83 15.79 0.16 -8.45
C GLU A 83 15.01 -0.24 -7.19
N PHE A 84 15.45 0.24 -6.03
CA PHE A 84 14.68 0.13 -4.78
C PHE A 84 13.80 1.36 -4.61
N VAL A 85 12.48 1.19 -4.69
CA VAL A 85 11.51 2.28 -4.57
C VAL A 85 10.60 2.09 -3.36
N ARG A 86 10.21 3.20 -2.73
CA ARG A 86 9.15 3.23 -1.72
C ARG A 86 8.28 4.45 -1.90
N VAL A 87 6.97 4.27 -1.81
CA VAL A 87 6.00 5.36 -1.86
C VAL A 87 5.57 5.81 -0.46
N ARG A 88 5.27 7.10 -0.33
CA ARG A 88 4.63 7.67 0.87
C ARG A 88 3.53 8.67 0.51
N PRO A 89 2.60 8.93 1.44
CA PRO A 89 1.75 10.12 1.40
C PRO A 89 2.54 11.36 1.76
N ASN A 90 2.55 12.36 0.88
CA ASN A 90 3.30 13.59 1.04
C ASN A 90 2.48 14.76 0.49
N PRO A 91 1.64 15.43 1.31
CA PRO A 91 0.76 16.47 0.80
C PRO A 91 1.59 17.61 0.19
N LYS A 92 1.40 17.89 -1.11
CA LYS A 92 2.11 19.00 -1.78
C LYS A 92 1.67 20.35 -1.24
N PHE A 93 0.39 20.47 -0.96
CA PHE A 93 -0.24 21.68 -0.40
C PHE A 93 -0.80 21.39 0.99
N THR A 94 -0.74 22.40 1.86
CA THR A 94 -1.33 22.32 3.20
C THR A 94 -2.82 21.98 3.10
N PRO A 95 -3.30 20.97 3.85
CA PRO A 95 -4.72 20.65 3.94
C PRO A 95 -5.53 21.85 4.43
N VAL A 96 -6.76 21.99 3.93
CA VAL A 96 -7.67 23.07 4.33
C VAL A 96 -8.24 22.82 5.73
N ALA A 97 -8.47 21.55 6.08
CA ALA A 97 -9.02 21.13 7.36
C ALA A 97 -8.44 19.78 7.81
N GLY A 98 -9.26 18.73 7.90
CA GLY A 98 -8.85 17.42 8.40
C GLY A 98 -7.78 16.78 7.52
N TYR A 99 -6.88 16.04 8.15
CA TYR A 99 -5.84 15.28 7.47
C TYR A 99 -5.57 13.96 8.18
N HIS A 100 -5.73 12.86 7.45
CA HIS A 100 -5.28 11.54 7.84
C HIS A 100 -3.95 11.23 7.13
N TRP A 101 -3.13 10.35 7.69
CA TRP A 101 -1.84 9.99 7.08
C TRP A 101 -2.01 9.50 5.63
N PHE A 102 -3.10 8.79 5.36
CA PHE A 102 -3.40 8.17 4.05
C PHE A 102 -3.75 9.20 2.95
N ASP A 103 -3.95 10.48 3.29
CA ASP A 103 -4.48 11.49 2.36
C ASP A 103 -3.45 12.19 1.46
N GLY A 104 -2.16 12.12 1.82
CA GLY A 104 -1.10 12.85 1.14
C GLY A 104 -0.84 12.36 -0.28
N ASP A 105 -0.41 13.25 -1.16
CA ASP A 105 -0.06 12.89 -2.55
C ASP A 105 1.11 11.89 -2.58
N GLY A 106 1.12 10.96 -3.54
CA GLY A 106 2.18 9.96 -3.65
C GLY A 106 3.52 10.61 -3.96
N MET A 107 4.51 10.40 -3.09
CA MET A 107 5.90 10.74 -3.35
C MET A 107 6.76 9.49 -3.22
N ILE A 108 7.53 9.22 -4.26
CA ILE A 108 8.41 8.07 -4.35
C ILE A 108 9.82 8.51 -3.98
N HIS A 109 10.46 7.69 -3.16
CA HIS A 109 11.88 7.73 -2.89
C HIS A 109 12.52 6.50 -3.56
N GLY A 110 13.47 6.74 -4.45
CA GLY A 110 14.16 5.72 -5.22
C GLY A 110 15.65 5.65 -4.87
N LEU A 111 16.20 4.44 -4.89
CA LEU A 111 17.63 4.18 -4.84
C LEU A 111 17.99 3.24 -6.00
N ARG A 112 18.51 3.81 -7.08
CA ARG A 112 19.09 3.07 -8.20
C ARG A 112 20.40 2.45 -7.74
N ILE A 113 20.52 1.14 -7.81
CA ILE A 113 21.77 0.43 -7.53
C ILE A 113 22.25 -0.24 -8.81
N LYS A 114 23.46 0.09 -9.24
CA LYS A 114 24.09 -0.48 -10.44
C LYS A 114 25.60 -0.57 -10.25
N ASP A 115 26.15 -1.75 -10.49
CA ASP A 115 27.59 -2.03 -10.38
C ASP A 115 28.19 -1.55 -9.04
N GLY A 116 27.48 -1.82 -7.94
CA GLY A 116 27.89 -1.44 -6.58
C GLY A 116 27.79 0.05 -6.26
N LYS A 117 27.19 0.87 -7.14
CA LYS A 117 26.98 2.31 -6.93
C LYS A 117 25.51 2.62 -6.73
N ALA A 118 25.23 3.61 -5.87
CA ALA A 118 23.87 4.03 -5.55
C ALA A 118 23.59 5.47 -6.04
N THR A 119 22.40 5.69 -6.60
CA THR A 119 21.88 7.01 -6.97
C THR A 119 20.50 7.21 -6.34
N TYR A 120 20.30 8.30 -5.60
CA TYR A 120 19.04 8.59 -4.92
C TYR A 120 18.19 9.58 -5.71
N VAL A 121 16.87 9.39 -5.70
CA VAL A 121 15.90 10.29 -6.33
C VAL A 121 14.66 10.44 -5.46
N SER A 122 13.97 11.58 -5.57
CA SER A 122 12.59 11.68 -5.11
C SER A 122 11.70 12.46 -6.07
N ARG A 123 10.51 11.91 -6.33
CA ARG A 123 9.53 12.44 -7.30
C ARG A 123 8.11 12.23 -6.81
N TYR A 124 7.25 13.19 -7.09
CA TYR A 124 5.80 13.02 -6.96
C TYR A 124 5.26 12.14 -8.08
N VAL A 125 4.30 11.29 -7.74
CA VAL A 125 3.43 10.66 -8.73
C VAL A 125 2.51 11.75 -9.29
N ARG A 126 2.64 12.05 -10.58
CA ARG A 126 1.91 13.16 -11.23
C ARG A 126 0.46 12.78 -11.55
N THR A 127 -0.33 12.57 -10.50
CA THR A 127 -1.75 12.20 -10.58
C THR A 127 -2.63 13.32 -11.14
N SER A 128 -3.82 12.97 -11.62
CA SER A 128 -4.86 13.93 -12.00
C SER A 128 -5.16 14.92 -10.87
N ARG A 129 -5.29 14.39 -9.64
CA ARG A 129 -5.50 15.18 -8.42
C ARG A 129 -4.39 16.20 -8.22
N LEU A 130 -3.12 15.78 -8.22
CA LEU A 130 -1.99 16.67 -7.97
C LEU A 130 -1.88 17.76 -9.05
N LYS A 131 -2.01 17.39 -10.33
CA LYS A 131 -2.00 18.36 -11.45
C LYS A 131 -3.08 19.44 -11.29
N GLN A 132 -4.27 19.06 -10.82
CA GLN A 132 -5.35 20.02 -10.57
C GLN A 132 -5.06 20.91 -9.36
N GLU A 133 -4.55 20.37 -8.26
CA GLU A 133 -4.17 21.18 -7.10
C GLU A 133 -3.03 22.16 -7.43
N GLU A 134 -2.06 21.76 -8.28
CA GLU A 134 -1.03 22.65 -8.82
C GLU A 134 -1.62 23.78 -9.68
N PHE A 135 -2.61 23.48 -10.53
CA PHE A 135 -3.34 24.49 -11.30
C PHE A 135 -4.09 25.52 -10.42
N PHE A 136 -4.67 25.07 -9.31
CA PHE A 136 -5.31 25.96 -8.36
C PHE A 136 -4.32 26.69 -7.44
N GLY A 137 -3.14 26.11 -7.20
CA GLY A 137 -2.12 26.60 -6.26
C GLY A 137 -2.45 26.26 -4.81
N GLY A 138 -3.15 25.15 -4.56
CA GLY A 138 -3.58 24.78 -3.21
C GLY A 138 -4.46 23.53 -3.19
N SER A 139 -4.67 22.98 -2.00
CA SER A 139 -5.49 21.78 -1.84
C SER A 139 -6.96 22.03 -2.21
N LYS A 140 -7.57 21.07 -2.91
CA LYS A 140 -8.95 21.14 -3.43
C LYS A 140 -9.79 19.90 -3.21
N PHE A 141 -9.14 18.75 -3.07
CA PHE A 141 -9.83 17.47 -2.95
C PHE A 141 -10.11 17.17 -1.47
N MET A 142 -11.29 16.59 -1.25
CA MET A 142 -11.69 16.04 0.04
C MET A 142 -10.72 14.96 0.52
N LYS A 143 -10.54 14.88 1.84
CA LYS A 143 -9.63 13.96 2.52
C LYS A 143 -10.39 13.04 3.47
N ILE A 144 -9.85 11.86 3.74
CA ILE A 144 -10.35 10.93 4.76
C ILE A 144 -10.37 11.62 6.12
N GLY A 145 -9.37 12.43 6.44
CA GLY A 145 -9.34 13.22 7.66
C GLY A 145 -10.51 14.20 7.81
N ASP A 146 -11.18 14.59 6.70
CA ASP A 146 -12.39 15.42 6.75
C ASP A 146 -13.65 14.62 7.11
N LEU A 147 -13.65 13.29 6.91
CA LEU A 147 -14.83 12.40 6.95
C LEU A 147 -15.23 12.00 8.37
N LYS A 148 -15.51 13.00 9.21
CA LYS A 148 -15.99 12.82 10.58
C LYS A 148 -17.20 13.68 10.87
N GLY A 149 -18.23 13.08 11.46
CA GLY A 149 -19.42 13.81 11.90
C GLY A 149 -20.18 14.52 10.79
N PHE A 150 -20.93 15.56 11.18
CA PHE A 150 -21.67 16.42 10.25
C PHE A 150 -20.74 17.25 9.35
N PHE A 151 -19.54 17.60 9.82
CA PHE A 151 -18.52 18.29 9.04
C PHE A 151 -18.12 17.48 7.80
N GLY A 152 -17.85 16.19 7.96
CA GLY A 152 -17.53 15.30 6.85
C GLY A 152 -18.64 15.21 5.80
N LEU A 153 -19.91 15.20 6.22
CA LEU A 153 -21.03 15.25 5.28
C LEU A 153 -21.01 16.52 4.43
N LEU A 154 -20.70 17.69 5.02
CA LEU A 154 -20.58 18.93 4.26
C LEU A 154 -19.43 18.87 3.26
N MET A 155 -18.27 18.33 3.65
CA MET A 155 -17.11 18.20 2.78
C MET A 155 -17.36 17.25 1.60
N VAL A 156 -18.07 16.13 1.83
CA VAL A 156 -18.54 15.24 0.75
C VAL A 156 -19.42 16.00 -0.25
N ASN A 157 -20.38 16.79 0.24
CA ASN A 157 -21.25 17.57 -0.64
C ASN A 157 -20.49 18.66 -1.41
N MET A 158 -19.47 19.28 -0.79
CA MET A 158 -18.61 20.26 -1.46
C MET A 158 -17.79 19.62 -2.59
N GLN A 159 -17.22 18.44 -2.38
CA GLN A 159 -16.53 17.68 -3.44
C GLN A 159 -17.48 17.35 -4.59
N MET A 160 -18.69 16.85 -4.29
CA MET A 160 -19.69 16.56 -5.32
C MET A 160 -20.11 17.82 -6.08
N LEU A 161 -20.25 18.96 -5.38
CA LEU A 161 -20.60 20.24 -5.99
C LEU A 161 -19.50 20.71 -6.94
N ARG A 162 -18.23 20.62 -6.53
CA ARG A 162 -17.06 20.95 -7.39
C ARG A 162 -17.03 20.10 -8.65
N ALA A 163 -17.28 18.79 -8.54
CA ALA A 163 -17.33 17.88 -9.68
C ALA A 163 -18.51 18.22 -10.62
N LYS A 164 -19.74 18.38 -10.08
CA LYS A 164 -20.94 18.70 -10.88
C LYS A 164 -20.82 20.03 -11.62
N LEU A 165 -20.19 21.03 -11.00
CA LEU A 165 -19.98 22.34 -11.59
C LEU A 165 -18.70 22.43 -12.44
N LYS A 166 -18.05 21.28 -12.72
CA LYS A 166 -16.82 21.17 -13.52
C LYS A 166 -15.68 22.07 -13.02
N VAL A 167 -15.66 22.37 -11.72
CA VAL A 167 -14.53 23.03 -11.06
C VAL A 167 -13.38 22.04 -10.95
N LEU A 168 -13.69 20.81 -10.55
CA LEU A 168 -12.76 19.68 -10.58
C LEU A 168 -13.15 18.73 -11.73
N ASP A 169 -12.14 18.22 -12.42
CA ASP A 169 -12.27 17.19 -13.44
C ASP A 169 -11.97 15.82 -12.81
N VAL A 170 -13.01 15.01 -12.63
CA VAL A 170 -12.90 13.69 -11.98
C VAL A 170 -12.83 12.53 -12.98
N SER A 171 -12.73 12.83 -14.28
CA SER A 171 -12.71 11.80 -15.35
C SER A 171 -11.51 10.86 -15.28
N TYR A 172 -10.37 11.35 -14.76
CA TYR A 172 -9.14 10.58 -14.55
C TYR A 172 -8.98 10.05 -13.11
N GLY A 173 -10.07 9.97 -12.35
CA GLY A 173 -10.03 9.59 -10.93
C GLY A 173 -9.51 10.69 -10.01
N THR A 174 -9.45 10.38 -8.71
CA THR A 174 -9.12 11.35 -7.64
C THR A 174 -8.07 10.83 -6.65
N GLY A 175 -7.38 9.75 -6.99
CA GLY A 175 -6.40 9.10 -6.15
C GLY A 175 -5.08 9.84 -6.06
N THR A 176 -4.27 9.38 -5.11
CA THR A 176 -2.99 9.99 -4.74
C THR A 176 -1.80 9.21 -5.28
N GLY A 177 -1.99 7.94 -5.67
CA GLY A 177 -0.90 7.04 -6.08
C GLY A 177 0.12 6.81 -4.97
N ASN A 178 -0.33 6.74 -3.71
CA ASN A 178 0.53 6.82 -2.53
C ASN A 178 0.69 5.51 -1.74
N THR A 179 -0.03 4.44 -2.09
CA THR A 179 -0.16 3.25 -1.23
C THR A 179 0.96 2.26 -1.48
N ALA A 180 1.08 1.78 -2.72
CA ALA A 180 2.03 0.73 -3.07
C ALA A 180 2.57 0.86 -4.49
N LEU A 181 3.54 0.01 -4.81
CA LEU A 181 4.19 -0.09 -6.11
C LEU A 181 4.21 -1.56 -6.55
N ILE A 182 3.97 -1.82 -7.84
CA ILE A 182 4.15 -3.16 -8.42
C ILE A 182 4.74 -3.09 -9.83
N TYR A 183 5.55 -4.07 -10.20
CA TYR A 183 6.03 -4.24 -11.58
C TYR A 183 5.29 -5.40 -12.25
N HIS A 184 4.73 -5.15 -13.43
CA HIS A 184 4.09 -6.18 -14.24
C HIS A 184 4.08 -5.77 -15.72
N HIS A 185 4.42 -6.72 -16.61
CA HIS A 185 4.41 -6.53 -18.07
C HIS A 185 5.14 -5.24 -18.52
N GLY A 186 6.41 -5.09 -18.11
CA GLY A 186 7.25 -3.95 -18.48
C GLY A 186 6.94 -2.64 -17.74
N LYS A 187 5.90 -2.59 -16.91
CA LYS A 187 5.40 -1.35 -16.30
C LYS A 187 5.55 -1.38 -14.79
N LEU A 188 6.20 -0.36 -14.25
CA LEU A 188 6.16 -0.04 -12.82
C LEU A 188 4.92 0.81 -12.56
N LEU A 189 4.08 0.39 -11.61
CA LEU A 189 2.78 0.99 -11.33
C LEU A 189 2.77 1.56 -9.91
N ALA A 190 2.41 2.84 -9.75
CA ALA A 190 1.98 3.42 -8.49
C ALA A 190 0.49 3.19 -8.26
N LEU A 191 0.14 2.69 -7.08
CA LEU A 191 -1.19 2.22 -6.74
C LEU A 191 -1.80 3.02 -5.59
N SER A 192 -3.13 3.12 -5.60
CA SER A 192 -3.94 3.71 -4.53
C SER A 192 -5.30 3.02 -4.53
N GLU A 193 -5.78 2.58 -3.36
CA GLU A 193 -6.90 1.64 -3.19
C GLU A 193 -8.22 2.01 -3.90
N ALA A 194 -8.42 3.30 -4.22
CA ALA A 194 -9.65 3.81 -4.82
C ALA A 194 -9.44 4.48 -6.19
N ASP A 195 -8.33 4.19 -6.89
CA ASP A 195 -8.04 4.79 -8.19
C ASP A 195 -7.42 3.78 -9.17
N LYS A 196 -7.23 4.21 -10.42
CA LYS A 196 -6.51 3.47 -11.44
C LYS A 196 -4.99 3.58 -11.21
N PRO A 197 -4.19 2.58 -11.65
CA PRO A 197 -2.73 2.62 -11.56
C PRO A 197 -2.12 3.76 -12.39
N TYR A 198 -1.04 4.36 -11.87
CA TYR A 198 -0.19 5.29 -12.62
C TYR A 198 1.11 4.63 -13.05
N VAL A 199 1.45 4.71 -14.34
CA VAL A 199 2.67 4.13 -14.89
C VAL A 199 3.86 5.05 -14.64
N LEU A 200 4.93 4.46 -14.12
CA LEU A 200 6.21 5.08 -13.84
C LEU A 200 7.29 4.48 -14.73
N LYS A 201 8.20 5.32 -15.22
CA LYS A 201 9.40 4.92 -15.94
C LYS A 201 10.63 5.28 -15.11
N VAL A 202 11.51 4.31 -14.92
CA VAL A 202 12.85 4.53 -14.37
C VAL A 202 13.77 4.89 -15.55
N LEU A 203 14.40 6.05 -15.48
CA LEU A 203 15.32 6.52 -16.52
C LEU A 203 16.73 5.96 -16.28
N GLU A 204 17.56 5.99 -17.32
CA GLU A 204 18.92 5.44 -17.28
C GLU A 204 19.80 6.09 -16.21
N ASP A 205 19.59 7.37 -15.95
CA ASP A 205 20.31 8.14 -14.92
C ASP A 205 19.78 7.92 -13.49
N GLY A 206 18.72 7.12 -13.33
CA GLY A 206 18.03 6.86 -12.07
C GLY A 206 16.90 7.83 -11.76
N ASP A 207 16.49 8.72 -12.68
CA ASP A 207 15.29 9.54 -12.46
C ASP A 207 14.00 8.73 -12.59
N LEU A 208 12.89 9.25 -12.05
CA LEU A 208 11.56 8.67 -12.13
C LEU A 208 10.60 9.62 -12.86
N GLN A 209 9.91 9.09 -13.87
CA GLN A 209 8.92 9.84 -14.63
C GLN A 209 7.54 9.18 -14.55
N THR A 210 6.51 9.94 -14.18
CA THR A 210 5.11 9.50 -14.36
C THR A 210 4.70 9.67 -15.82
N LEU A 211 4.38 8.57 -16.50
CA LEU A 211 3.94 8.59 -17.90
C LEU A 211 2.45 8.91 -18.03
N GLY A 212 1.62 8.31 -17.17
CA GLY A 212 0.17 8.46 -17.24
C GLY A 212 -0.56 7.40 -16.44
N MET A 213 -1.82 7.17 -16.76
CA MET A 213 -2.71 6.25 -16.08
C MET A 213 -2.94 4.99 -16.94
N LEU A 214 -3.11 3.83 -16.31
CA LEU A 214 -3.41 2.58 -17.00
C LEU A 214 -4.86 2.17 -16.79
N ASP A 215 -5.63 2.08 -17.87
CA ASP A 215 -7.04 1.66 -17.85
C ASP A 215 -7.31 0.35 -18.60
N TYR A 216 -6.24 -0.31 -19.06
CA TYR A 216 -6.26 -1.59 -19.78
C TYR A 216 -7.21 -1.57 -20.99
N ASP A 217 -7.01 -0.61 -21.89
CA ASP A 217 -7.86 -0.39 -23.07
C ASP A 217 -9.34 -0.24 -22.70
N LYS A 218 -9.58 0.61 -21.69
CA LYS A 218 -10.89 0.90 -21.09
C LYS A 218 -11.56 -0.30 -20.39
N ARG A 219 -10.86 -1.43 -20.20
CA ARG A 219 -11.42 -2.62 -19.53
C ARG A 219 -11.46 -2.47 -18.00
N LEU A 220 -10.66 -1.56 -17.44
CA LEU A 220 -10.69 -1.21 -16.02
C LEU A 220 -11.66 -0.03 -15.77
N ALA A 221 -12.85 -0.36 -15.28
CA ALA A 221 -13.91 0.60 -14.96
C ALA A 221 -14.18 0.75 -13.44
N HIS A 222 -13.50 -0.03 -12.60
CA HIS A 222 -13.58 0.00 -11.15
C HIS A 222 -12.22 0.40 -10.55
N SER A 223 -12.18 0.56 -9.22
CA SER A 223 -10.93 0.76 -8.47
C SER A 223 -9.95 -0.39 -8.67
N PHE A 224 -8.68 -0.15 -8.37
CA PHE A 224 -7.62 -1.14 -8.45
C PHE A 224 -6.94 -1.25 -7.08
N THR A 225 -6.84 -2.45 -6.52
CA THR A 225 -6.23 -2.68 -5.21
C THR A 225 -4.77 -2.19 -5.20
N ALA A 226 -4.32 -1.73 -4.04
CA ALA A 226 -2.90 -1.46 -3.82
C ALA A 226 -2.06 -2.73 -3.63
N HIS A 227 -2.69 -3.90 -3.50
CA HIS A 227 -1.99 -5.17 -3.27
C HIS A 227 -2.29 -6.26 -4.30
N PRO A 228 -2.15 -6.00 -5.61
CA PRO A 228 -2.21 -7.06 -6.61
C PRO A 228 -1.09 -8.08 -6.36
N LYS A 229 -1.31 -9.34 -6.73
CA LYS A 229 -0.31 -10.41 -6.61
C LYS A 229 0.11 -10.90 -7.99
N VAL A 230 1.41 -10.92 -8.26
CA VAL A 230 1.97 -11.54 -9.46
C VAL A 230 2.37 -12.98 -9.12
N ASP A 231 1.87 -13.95 -9.88
CA ASP A 231 2.31 -15.34 -9.75
C ASP A 231 3.66 -15.51 -10.47
N PRO A 232 4.75 -15.82 -9.76
CA PRO A 232 6.08 -15.93 -10.36
C PRO A 232 6.20 -17.09 -11.37
N PHE A 233 5.26 -18.05 -11.37
CA PHE A 233 5.27 -19.20 -12.28
C PHE A 233 4.54 -18.92 -13.59
N THR A 234 3.42 -18.18 -13.57
CA THR A 234 2.65 -17.87 -14.77
C THR A 234 2.97 -16.49 -15.35
N GLY A 235 3.52 -15.59 -14.52
CA GLY A 235 3.72 -14.18 -14.83
C GLY A 235 2.43 -13.37 -14.84
N GLU A 236 1.29 -13.96 -14.49
CA GLU A 236 0.00 -13.27 -14.45
C GLU A 236 -0.16 -12.47 -13.16
N MET A 237 -0.89 -11.36 -13.24
CA MET A 237 -1.24 -10.54 -12.10
C MET A 237 -2.72 -10.70 -11.74
N PHE A 238 -2.96 -11.02 -10.48
CA PHE A 238 -4.29 -11.10 -9.89
C PHE A 238 -4.57 -9.83 -9.10
N THR A 239 -5.76 -9.27 -9.27
CA THR A 239 -6.14 -7.98 -8.69
C THR A 239 -7.64 -7.92 -8.43
N PHE A 240 -8.08 -6.95 -7.63
CA PHE A 240 -9.48 -6.66 -7.43
C PHE A 240 -9.68 -5.15 -7.25
N GLY A 241 -10.94 -4.71 -7.23
CA GLY A 241 -11.32 -3.38 -6.75
C GLY A 241 -12.51 -3.48 -5.80
N TYR A 242 -12.51 -2.69 -4.73
CA TYR A 242 -13.67 -2.55 -3.85
C TYR A 242 -14.40 -1.21 -4.06
N SER A 243 -15.70 -1.19 -3.76
CA SER A 243 -16.62 -0.09 -4.04
C SER A 243 -17.60 0.14 -2.89
N HIS A 244 -18.10 1.37 -2.76
CA HIS A 244 -19.17 1.71 -1.81
C HIS A 244 -20.58 1.40 -2.35
N THR A 245 -20.70 0.96 -3.60
CA THR A 245 -21.95 0.52 -4.23
C THR A 245 -21.78 -0.84 -4.92
N PRO A 246 -22.81 -1.69 -4.99
CA PRO A 246 -22.73 -2.98 -5.67
C PRO A 246 -22.33 -2.87 -7.16
N PRO A 247 -21.54 -3.82 -7.70
CA PRO A 247 -20.85 -4.89 -6.96
C PRO A 247 -19.76 -4.31 -6.05
N TYR A 248 -19.75 -4.75 -4.78
CA TYR A 248 -18.83 -4.19 -3.78
C TYR A 248 -17.40 -4.63 -3.99
N ILE A 249 -17.18 -5.83 -4.55
CA ILE A 249 -15.86 -6.35 -4.90
C ILE A 249 -15.90 -6.83 -6.35
N THR A 250 -14.89 -6.49 -7.15
CA THR A 250 -14.72 -6.98 -8.52
C THR A 250 -13.32 -7.54 -8.70
N TYR A 251 -13.22 -8.85 -8.93
CA TYR A 251 -11.97 -9.57 -9.17
C TYR A 251 -11.57 -9.58 -10.64
N ARG A 252 -10.26 -9.57 -10.90
CA ARG A 252 -9.65 -9.55 -12.23
C ARG A 252 -8.37 -10.38 -12.28
N VAL A 253 -8.14 -10.96 -13.44
CA VAL A 253 -6.86 -11.57 -13.83
C VAL A 253 -6.29 -10.76 -14.99
N ILE A 254 -4.99 -10.50 -14.95
CA ILE A 254 -4.25 -9.82 -16.03
C ILE A 254 -3.17 -10.78 -16.49
N SER A 255 -3.14 -11.08 -17.78
CA SER A 255 -2.14 -11.99 -18.34
C SER A 255 -0.73 -11.42 -18.20
N LYS A 256 0.29 -12.27 -18.30
CA LYS A 256 1.71 -11.85 -18.38
C LYS A 256 2.01 -10.82 -19.48
N ASP A 257 1.16 -10.78 -20.49
CA ASP A 257 1.24 -9.90 -21.66
C ASP A 257 0.40 -8.61 -21.46
N GLY A 258 -0.07 -8.35 -20.24
CA GLY A 258 -0.78 -7.12 -19.87
C GLY A 258 -2.27 -7.08 -20.24
N PHE A 259 -2.85 -8.18 -20.72
CA PHE A 259 -4.26 -8.21 -21.09
C PHE A 259 -5.16 -8.45 -19.86
N MET A 260 -6.07 -7.52 -19.55
CA MET A 260 -7.03 -7.66 -18.45
C MET A 260 -8.22 -8.51 -18.87
N HIS A 261 -8.42 -9.67 -18.25
CA HIS A 261 -9.56 -10.55 -18.49
C HIS A 261 -10.88 -9.97 -17.93
N ASP A 262 -12.00 -10.61 -18.29
CA ASP A 262 -13.34 -10.20 -17.86
C ASP A 262 -13.48 -10.18 -16.32
N PRO A 263 -14.32 -9.28 -15.77
CA PRO A 263 -14.51 -9.16 -14.33
C PRO A 263 -15.27 -10.35 -13.75
N VAL A 264 -14.95 -10.69 -12.51
CA VAL A 264 -15.76 -11.58 -11.68
C VAL A 264 -16.25 -10.76 -10.47
N PRO A 265 -17.51 -10.30 -10.46
CA PRO A 265 -18.11 -9.67 -9.28
C PRO A 265 -18.15 -10.67 -8.12
N ILE A 266 -17.76 -10.24 -6.92
CA ILE A 266 -17.85 -11.04 -5.69
C ILE A 266 -18.87 -10.38 -4.76
N THR A 267 -19.92 -11.12 -4.44
CA THR A 267 -21.03 -10.67 -3.60
C THR A 267 -20.65 -10.81 -2.13
N ILE A 268 -20.66 -9.67 -1.44
CA ILE A 268 -20.57 -9.55 0.01
C ILE A 268 -21.77 -8.73 0.51
N PRO A 269 -22.18 -8.87 1.79
CA PRO A 269 -23.46 -8.31 2.25
C PRO A 269 -23.46 -6.78 2.31
N GLU A 270 -22.31 -6.16 2.61
CA GLU A 270 -22.19 -4.73 2.89
C GLU A 270 -20.85 -4.19 2.33
N PRO A 271 -20.73 -2.87 2.08
CA PRO A 271 -19.47 -2.28 1.64
C PRO A 271 -18.48 -2.25 2.80
N ILE A 272 -17.33 -2.89 2.60
CA ILE A 272 -16.23 -2.94 3.56
C ILE A 272 -14.97 -2.31 2.96
N MET A 273 -13.99 -2.02 3.83
CA MET A 273 -12.61 -1.84 3.41
C MET A 273 -11.95 -3.22 3.26
N MET A 274 -11.55 -3.56 2.03
CA MET A 274 -10.73 -4.74 1.74
C MET A 274 -9.39 -4.26 1.18
N HIS A 275 -8.39 -4.14 2.07
CA HIS A 275 -7.08 -3.59 1.73
C HIS A 275 -6.24 -4.54 0.86
N ASP A 276 -6.19 -5.80 1.28
CA ASP A 276 -5.34 -6.83 0.68
C ASP A 276 -6.15 -8.10 0.36
N PHE A 277 -5.53 -9.04 -0.34
CA PHE A 277 -6.02 -10.39 -0.62
C PHE A 277 -4.82 -11.33 -0.81
N ALA A 278 -5.06 -12.63 -1.00
CA ALA A 278 -3.98 -13.57 -1.27
C ALA A 278 -4.30 -14.50 -2.44
N ILE A 279 -3.26 -15.09 -3.02
CA ILE A 279 -3.38 -16.12 -4.05
C ILE A 279 -2.64 -17.39 -3.62
N THR A 280 -3.05 -18.52 -4.15
CA THR A 280 -2.32 -19.79 -4.13
C THR A 280 -2.07 -20.23 -5.58
N GLU A 281 -1.54 -21.44 -5.76
CA GLU A 281 -1.45 -22.07 -7.08
C GLU A 281 -2.79 -22.14 -7.81
N ASN A 282 -3.90 -22.40 -7.10
CA ASN A 282 -5.20 -22.62 -7.71
C ASN A 282 -6.30 -21.66 -7.24
N TYR A 283 -6.11 -20.91 -6.16
CA TYR A 283 -7.15 -20.11 -5.52
C TYR A 283 -6.77 -18.65 -5.33
N ALA A 284 -7.79 -17.80 -5.23
CA ALA A 284 -7.73 -16.45 -4.67
C ALA A 284 -8.54 -16.42 -3.38
N ILE A 285 -8.05 -15.69 -2.38
CA ILE A 285 -8.63 -15.61 -1.03
C ILE A 285 -9.06 -14.17 -0.78
N PHE A 286 -10.37 -13.95 -0.67
CA PHE A 286 -10.99 -12.67 -0.34
C PHE A 286 -11.35 -12.60 1.14
N MET A 287 -11.26 -11.41 1.73
CA MET A 287 -11.47 -11.23 3.17
C MET A 287 -12.64 -10.28 3.42
N ASP A 288 -13.83 -10.84 3.69
CA ASP A 288 -15.00 -10.12 4.16
C ASP A 288 -14.86 -9.86 5.67
N LEU A 289 -14.16 -8.78 5.99
CA LEU A 289 -13.79 -8.39 7.36
C LEU A 289 -14.67 -7.24 7.84
N PRO A 290 -15.00 -7.17 9.14
CA PRO A 290 -16.06 -6.29 9.65
C PRO A 290 -15.62 -4.83 9.86
N LEU A 291 -14.92 -4.23 8.89
CA LEU A 291 -14.61 -2.80 8.82
C LEU A 291 -15.47 -2.15 7.73
N PHE A 292 -16.62 -1.62 8.13
CA PHE A 292 -17.69 -1.22 7.22
C PHE A 292 -17.63 0.27 6.85
N PHE A 293 -18.03 0.60 5.62
CA PHE A 293 -18.30 1.96 5.19
C PHE A 293 -19.70 2.39 5.63
N LYS A 294 -19.80 3.25 6.65
CA LYS A 294 -21.07 3.59 7.33
C LYS A 294 -21.35 5.10 7.40
N PRO A 295 -21.72 5.73 6.26
CA PRO A 295 -21.97 7.18 6.20
C PRO A 295 -23.11 7.65 7.11
N LYS A 296 -24.09 6.79 7.42
CA LYS A 296 -25.19 7.12 8.34
C LYS A 296 -24.72 7.19 9.80
N GLU A 297 -23.80 6.32 10.21
CA GLU A 297 -23.26 6.30 11.57
C GLU A 297 -22.26 7.45 11.77
N MET A 298 -21.47 7.79 10.74
CA MET A 298 -20.55 8.95 10.75
C MET A 298 -21.21 10.22 11.32
N VAL A 299 -22.41 10.56 10.84
CA VAL A 299 -23.13 11.77 11.28
C VAL A 299 -23.81 11.59 12.63
N LYS A 300 -24.47 10.44 12.86
CA LYS A 300 -25.25 10.19 14.08
C LYS A 300 -24.37 10.02 15.32
N GLU A 301 -23.21 9.39 15.15
CA GLU A 301 -22.32 9.01 16.24
C GLU A 301 -21.04 9.84 16.30
N ASN A 302 -20.87 10.79 15.37
CA ASN A 302 -19.70 11.65 15.27
C ASN A 302 -18.36 10.87 15.17
N LYS A 303 -18.39 9.77 14.40
CA LYS A 303 -17.25 8.88 14.14
C LYS A 303 -16.67 9.10 12.74
N LEU A 304 -15.51 8.50 12.47
CA LEU A 304 -15.00 8.34 11.10
C LEU A 304 -15.98 7.54 10.24
N ILE A 305 -15.89 7.67 8.92
CA ILE A 305 -16.79 6.97 7.98
C ILE A 305 -16.61 5.44 7.95
N PHE A 306 -15.46 4.93 8.38
CA PHE A 306 -15.19 3.51 8.51
C PHE A 306 -15.31 3.09 9.98
N THR A 307 -16.17 2.11 10.26
CA THR A 307 -16.45 1.63 11.62
C THR A 307 -16.25 0.13 11.69
N PHE A 308 -15.44 -0.32 12.65
CA PHE A 308 -15.28 -1.74 12.95
C PHE A 308 -16.44 -2.27 13.79
N ASP A 309 -16.99 -3.43 13.41
CA ASP A 309 -18.04 -4.12 14.16
C ASP A 309 -17.48 -5.37 14.86
N ALA A 310 -17.17 -5.24 16.15
CA ALA A 310 -16.64 -6.32 16.98
C ALA A 310 -17.62 -7.49 17.18
N THR A 311 -18.91 -7.32 16.83
CA THR A 311 -19.94 -8.36 17.00
C THR A 311 -20.01 -9.33 15.82
N LYS A 312 -19.39 -8.98 14.68
CA LYS A 312 -19.40 -9.77 13.45
C LYS A 312 -18.20 -10.71 13.38
N LYS A 313 -18.37 -11.87 12.76
CA LYS A 313 -17.25 -12.77 12.45
C LYS A 313 -16.45 -12.25 11.26
N ALA A 314 -15.24 -12.76 11.08
CA ALA A 314 -14.46 -12.59 9.87
C ALA A 314 -14.79 -13.73 8.88
N CYS A 315 -15.05 -13.38 7.62
CA CYS A 315 -15.41 -14.32 6.57
C CYS A 315 -14.33 -14.35 5.48
N PHE A 316 -13.92 -15.53 5.05
CA PHE A 316 -12.87 -15.73 4.05
C PHE A 316 -13.42 -16.51 2.87
N GLY A 317 -13.39 -15.90 1.69
CA GLY A 317 -13.90 -16.47 0.46
C GLY A 317 -12.77 -17.05 -0.38
N VAL A 318 -12.72 -18.37 -0.51
CA VAL A 318 -11.73 -19.08 -1.33
C VAL A 318 -12.34 -19.43 -2.68
N LEU A 319 -11.85 -18.78 -3.74
CA LEU A 319 -12.36 -18.89 -5.10
C LEU A 319 -11.30 -19.52 -6.01
N PRO A 320 -11.61 -20.51 -6.87
CA PRO A 320 -10.68 -20.93 -7.93
C PRO A 320 -10.25 -19.72 -8.76
N ARG A 321 -8.95 -19.46 -8.88
CA ARG A 321 -8.42 -18.16 -9.37
C ARG A 321 -8.76 -17.83 -10.82
N TYR A 322 -9.23 -18.81 -11.61
CA TYR A 322 -9.71 -18.61 -12.98
C TYR A 322 -11.22 -18.81 -13.15
N ALA A 323 -11.97 -18.90 -12.04
CA ALA A 323 -13.43 -18.95 -12.06
C ALA A 323 -13.99 -17.78 -12.88
N LYS A 324 -15.09 -18.03 -13.61
CA LYS A 324 -15.79 -17.01 -14.41
C LYS A 324 -17.00 -16.43 -13.71
N ASP A 325 -17.36 -17.03 -12.58
CA ASP A 325 -18.46 -16.63 -11.73
C ASP A 325 -18.09 -16.90 -10.26
N GLU A 326 -18.78 -16.22 -9.36
CA GLU A 326 -18.58 -16.38 -7.92
C GLU A 326 -19.18 -17.67 -7.35
N LEU A 327 -19.95 -18.46 -8.11
CA LEU A 327 -20.68 -19.62 -7.57
C LEU A 327 -19.74 -20.72 -7.07
N LEU A 328 -18.47 -20.67 -7.48
CA LEU A 328 -17.42 -21.58 -7.04
C LEU A 328 -16.73 -21.15 -5.74
N ILE A 329 -17.09 -19.99 -5.18
CA ILE A 329 -16.50 -19.51 -3.93
C ILE A 329 -16.94 -20.39 -2.76
N LYS A 330 -15.99 -20.71 -1.87
CA LYS A 330 -16.27 -21.33 -0.57
C LYS A 330 -15.97 -20.34 0.53
N TRP A 331 -16.97 -20.01 1.32
CA TRP A 331 -16.85 -19.10 2.45
C TRP A 331 -16.56 -19.86 3.75
N PHE A 332 -15.59 -19.35 4.50
CA PHE A 332 -15.18 -19.87 5.80
C PHE A 332 -15.31 -18.80 6.86
N GLU A 333 -15.79 -19.17 8.04
CA GLU A 333 -15.92 -18.25 9.17
C GLU A 333 -14.82 -18.49 10.20
N LEU A 334 -14.20 -17.41 10.66
CA LEU A 334 -13.28 -17.38 11.79
C LEU A 334 -13.73 -16.33 12.82
N PRO A 335 -13.20 -16.37 14.05
CA PRO A 335 -13.44 -15.33 15.04
C PRO A 335 -13.15 -13.92 14.49
N ASN A 336 -13.82 -12.92 15.08
CA ASN A 336 -13.67 -11.51 14.71
C ASN A 336 -12.18 -11.09 14.61
N CYS A 337 -11.85 -10.44 13.51
CA CYS A 337 -10.52 -9.86 13.27
C CYS A 337 -10.54 -8.87 12.11
N PHE A 338 -9.47 -8.11 11.98
CA PHE A 338 -9.16 -7.34 10.78
C PHE A 338 -7.74 -7.66 10.31
N ILE A 339 -7.49 -7.55 9.01
CA ILE A 339 -6.19 -7.81 8.38
C ILE A 339 -5.93 -6.66 7.42
N PHE A 340 -4.81 -5.96 7.64
CA PHE A 340 -4.26 -5.10 6.60
C PHE A 340 -3.43 -5.92 5.62
N HIS A 341 -2.46 -6.70 6.11
CA HIS A 341 -1.47 -7.33 5.23
C HIS A 341 -1.36 -8.84 5.41
N ASN A 342 -1.31 -9.53 4.28
CA ASN A 342 -0.98 -10.95 4.20
C ASN A 342 0.49 -11.16 3.84
N ALA A 343 1.12 -12.16 4.45
CA ALA A 343 2.47 -12.57 4.09
C ALA A 343 2.47 -13.41 2.80
N ASN A 344 1.73 -14.52 2.80
CA ASN A 344 1.60 -15.44 1.67
C ASN A 344 0.46 -16.45 1.92
N ALA A 345 0.06 -17.18 0.89
CA ALA A 345 -0.85 -18.32 1.00
C ALA A 345 -0.41 -19.49 0.11
N TRP A 346 -0.81 -20.70 0.46
CA TRP A 346 -0.53 -21.91 -0.34
C TRP A 346 -1.53 -23.02 -0.07
N GLU A 347 -1.40 -24.13 -0.79
CA GLU A 347 -2.22 -25.33 -0.65
C GLU A 347 -1.42 -26.47 -0.01
N GLU A 348 -2.04 -27.18 0.94
CA GLU A 348 -1.48 -28.34 1.62
C GLU A 348 -2.56 -29.44 1.74
N GLY A 349 -2.53 -30.40 0.82
CA GLY A 349 -3.55 -31.44 0.73
C GLY A 349 -4.94 -30.85 0.44
N ASP A 350 -5.91 -31.09 1.32
CA ASP A 350 -7.28 -30.56 1.21
C ASP A 350 -7.41 -29.13 1.81
N GLU A 351 -6.32 -28.53 2.29
CA GLU A 351 -6.34 -27.24 2.98
C GLU A 351 -5.69 -26.11 2.17
N VAL A 352 -6.27 -24.93 2.28
CA VAL A 352 -5.62 -23.67 1.92
C VAL A 352 -5.10 -23.01 3.19
N VAL A 353 -3.82 -22.65 3.19
CA VAL A 353 -3.13 -22.00 4.31
C VAL A 353 -2.89 -20.53 3.97
N LEU A 354 -3.18 -19.63 4.90
CA LEU A 354 -2.93 -18.20 4.80
C LEU A 354 -2.09 -17.74 5.99
N ILE A 355 -0.99 -17.04 5.72
CA ILE A 355 -0.17 -16.39 6.73
C ILE A 355 -0.44 -14.89 6.70
N THR A 356 -0.81 -14.31 7.82
CA THR A 356 -1.33 -12.93 7.88
C THR A 356 -0.99 -12.21 9.17
N CYS A 357 -0.92 -10.88 9.12
CA CYS A 357 -0.88 -10.02 10.29
C CYS A 357 -2.33 -9.65 10.69
N ARG A 358 -2.78 -10.22 11.81
CA ARG A 358 -4.14 -10.09 12.33
C ARG A 358 -4.19 -9.02 13.41
N LEU A 359 -5.11 -8.08 13.26
CA LEU A 359 -5.46 -7.08 14.25
C LEU A 359 -6.75 -7.45 14.99
N GLU A 360 -6.78 -7.19 16.28
CA GLU A 360 -7.95 -7.31 17.13
C GLU A 360 -8.59 -5.93 17.35
N ASN A 361 -9.88 -5.79 17.04
CA ASN A 361 -10.69 -4.58 17.29
C ASN A 361 -10.04 -3.25 16.84
N PRO A 362 -9.69 -3.08 15.54
CA PRO A 362 -9.08 -1.83 15.08
C PRO A 362 -10.03 -0.64 15.29
N ASP A 363 -9.48 0.46 15.79
CA ASP A 363 -10.18 1.74 15.90
C ASP A 363 -9.49 2.81 15.05
N LEU A 364 -10.06 3.09 13.87
CA LEU A 364 -9.53 4.11 12.96
C LEU A 364 -9.70 5.54 13.50
N ASP A 365 -10.60 5.79 14.45
CA ASP A 365 -10.71 7.09 15.11
C ASP A 365 -9.50 7.37 16.01
N MET A 366 -8.88 6.34 16.61
CA MET A 366 -7.68 6.48 17.45
C MET A 366 -6.41 6.85 16.67
N VAL A 367 -6.40 6.54 15.37
CA VAL A 367 -5.31 6.90 14.45
C VAL A 367 -5.68 8.11 13.58
N ASN A 368 -6.70 8.90 13.93
CA ASN A 368 -7.03 10.12 13.21
C ASN A 368 -6.57 11.38 13.98
N GLY A 369 -5.60 12.11 13.41
CA GLY A 369 -5.22 13.50 13.78
C GLY A 369 -4.62 13.73 15.17
N THR A 370 -5.28 13.26 16.22
CA THR A 370 -4.95 13.37 17.65
C THR A 370 -4.54 12.00 18.21
N VAL A 371 -3.39 11.51 17.75
CA VAL A 371 -2.83 10.21 18.17
C VAL A 371 -2.28 10.33 19.60
N LYS A 372 -2.70 9.45 20.53
CA LYS A 372 -1.89 9.14 21.72
C LYS A 372 -0.67 8.36 21.21
N GLU A 373 0.54 8.93 21.35
CA GLU A 373 1.77 8.43 20.70
C GLU A 373 2.06 6.93 20.89
N LYS A 374 1.53 6.31 21.96
CA LYS A 374 1.50 4.86 22.14
C LYS A 374 0.06 4.36 22.04
N LEU A 375 -0.20 3.53 21.05
CA LEU A 375 -1.39 2.70 21.02
C LEU A 375 -1.18 1.58 22.06
N GLU A 376 -1.59 1.84 23.30
CA GLU A 376 -1.79 0.77 24.28
C GLU A 376 -2.75 -0.25 23.63
N ASN A 377 -2.27 -1.48 23.42
CA ASN A 377 -2.98 -2.59 22.77
C ASN A 377 -3.05 -2.57 21.22
N PHE A 378 -2.01 -2.14 20.51
CA PHE A 378 -1.89 -2.47 19.07
C PHE A 378 -1.58 -3.97 18.89
N GLY A 379 -2.62 -4.80 19.00
CA GLY A 379 -2.57 -6.26 18.98
C GLY A 379 -2.35 -6.87 17.59
N ASN A 380 -1.45 -6.31 16.78
CA ASN A 380 -1.14 -6.91 15.48
C ASN A 380 -0.15 -8.07 15.65
N GLU A 381 -0.57 -9.25 15.23
CA GLU A 381 0.07 -10.53 15.52
C GLU A 381 0.14 -11.38 14.24
N LEU A 382 1.21 -12.14 14.05
CA LEU A 382 1.31 -13.09 12.94
C LEU A 382 0.42 -14.31 13.24
N TYR A 383 -0.41 -14.71 12.28
CA TYR A 383 -1.30 -15.87 12.36
C TYR A 383 -1.15 -16.78 11.14
N GLU A 384 -1.37 -18.07 11.38
CA GLU A 384 -1.64 -19.08 10.38
C GLU A 384 -3.13 -19.40 10.40
N MET A 385 -3.80 -19.25 9.26
CA MET A 385 -5.20 -19.62 9.07
C MET A 385 -5.27 -20.79 8.08
N ARG A 386 -6.11 -21.78 8.37
CA ARG A 386 -6.31 -22.96 7.53
C ARG A 386 -7.77 -23.12 7.18
N PHE A 387 -8.03 -23.37 5.89
CA PHE A 387 -9.36 -23.54 5.32
C PHE A 387 -9.44 -24.90 4.64
N ASN A 388 -10.19 -25.83 5.21
CA ASN A 388 -10.32 -27.18 4.66
C ASN A 388 -11.39 -27.20 3.55
N MET A 389 -10.95 -27.31 2.30
CA MET A 389 -11.80 -27.22 1.12
C MET A 389 -12.78 -28.39 0.98
N LYS A 390 -12.55 -29.50 1.71
CA LYS A 390 -13.41 -30.69 1.68
C LYS A 390 -14.46 -30.69 2.78
N THR A 391 -14.07 -30.34 4.01
CA THR A 391 -14.96 -30.39 5.19
C THR A 391 -15.68 -29.08 5.45
N GLY A 392 -15.18 -27.95 4.90
CA GLY A 392 -15.71 -26.61 5.19
C GLY A 392 -15.30 -26.06 6.56
N LEU A 393 -14.41 -26.75 7.28
CA LEU A 393 -13.89 -26.30 8.56
C LEU A 393 -12.75 -25.30 8.37
N ALA A 394 -12.66 -24.31 9.26
CA ALA A 394 -11.56 -23.38 9.33
C ALA A 394 -10.96 -23.31 10.73
N SER A 395 -9.67 -23.03 10.81
CA SER A 395 -8.95 -22.85 12.07
C SER A 395 -7.93 -21.73 11.94
N GLN A 396 -7.49 -21.19 13.08
CA GLN A 396 -6.41 -20.23 13.13
C GLN A 396 -5.49 -20.50 14.32
N ARG A 397 -4.19 -20.24 14.13
CA ARG A 397 -3.13 -20.43 15.12
C ARG A 397 -2.27 -19.17 15.17
N LYS A 398 -2.06 -18.65 16.37
CA LYS A 398 -1.16 -17.51 16.63
C LYS A 398 0.29 -17.96 16.48
N LEU A 399 1.10 -17.17 15.77
CA LEU A 399 2.51 -17.43 15.49
C LEU A 399 3.47 -16.45 16.19
N SER A 400 3.02 -15.27 16.61
CA SER A 400 3.90 -14.28 17.26
C SER A 400 3.24 -13.57 18.42
N ALA A 401 4.04 -12.96 19.30
CA ALA A 401 3.57 -11.89 20.17
C ALA A 401 3.11 -10.66 19.35
N PRO A 402 2.40 -9.70 19.96
CA PRO A 402 1.95 -8.48 19.29
C PRO A 402 3.08 -7.59 18.72
N ALA A 403 2.67 -6.54 18.01
CA ALA A 403 3.49 -5.48 17.42
C ALA A 403 4.28 -5.89 16.15
N VAL A 404 3.67 -6.72 15.30
CA VAL A 404 4.24 -7.17 14.03
C VAL A 404 3.32 -6.81 12.86
N ASP A 405 3.86 -6.21 11.79
CA ASP A 405 3.14 -5.91 10.54
C ASP A 405 4.12 -5.80 9.35
N PHE A 406 3.63 -5.45 8.16
CA PHE A 406 4.36 -5.39 6.90
C PHE A 406 5.13 -6.69 6.63
N PRO A 407 4.42 -7.84 6.58
CA PRO A 407 5.07 -9.11 6.31
C PRO A 407 5.56 -9.16 4.86
N ARG A 408 6.77 -9.66 4.67
CA ARG A 408 7.40 -9.94 3.38
C ARG A 408 7.96 -11.35 3.36
N VAL A 409 7.97 -11.94 2.19
CA VAL A 409 8.51 -13.26 1.90
C VAL A 409 9.43 -13.15 0.69
N ASN A 410 10.17 -14.22 0.38
CA ASN A 410 10.78 -14.34 -0.93
C ASN A 410 9.67 -14.45 -2.00
N GLU A 411 9.51 -13.41 -2.82
CA GLU A 411 8.40 -13.29 -3.78
C GLU A 411 8.41 -14.38 -4.86
N SER A 412 9.53 -15.09 -5.04
CA SER A 412 9.63 -16.30 -5.89
C SER A 412 8.71 -17.43 -5.39
N TYR A 413 8.22 -17.35 -4.16
CA TYR A 413 7.29 -18.30 -3.53
C TYR A 413 5.87 -17.74 -3.39
N THR A 414 5.53 -16.60 -4.01
CA THR A 414 4.17 -16.05 -3.95
C THR A 414 3.15 -17.09 -4.42
N GLY A 415 2.18 -17.42 -3.58
CA GLY A 415 1.19 -18.46 -3.84
C GLY A 415 1.70 -19.90 -3.73
N ARG A 416 2.91 -20.12 -3.22
CA ARG A 416 3.51 -21.43 -2.93
C ARG A 416 3.96 -21.52 -1.47
N LYS A 417 4.12 -22.76 -1.00
CA LYS A 417 4.57 -23.01 0.37
C LYS A 417 5.96 -22.41 0.58
N GLN A 418 6.08 -21.60 1.62
CA GLN A 418 7.32 -20.94 2.05
C GLN A 418 7.58 -21.26 3.52
N ARG A 419 8.83 -21.13 3.96
CA ARG A 419 9.29 -21.33 5.33
C ARG A 419 9.54 -20.03 6.08
N PHE A 420 10.10 -18.99 5.46
CA PHE A 420 10.52 -17.78 6.14
C PHE A 420 9.59 -16.57 5.87
N VAL A 421 9.22 -15.91 6.96
CA VAL A 421 8.53 -14.60 6.92
C VAL A 421 9.41 -13.56 7.58
N TYR A 422 9.62 -12.46 6.89
CA TYR A 422 10.19 -11.24 7.44
C TYR A 422 9.07 -10.28 7.76
N ALA A 423 9.11 -9.61 8.89
CA ALA A 423 8.12 -8.59 9.22
C ALA A 423 8.77 -7.45 10.00
N THR A 424 8.07 -6.34 10.10
CA THR A 424 8.52 -5.18 10.89
C THR A 424 8.02 -5.29 12.32
N THR A 425 8.83 -4.86 13.28
CA THR A 425 8.37 -4.61 14.66
C THR A 425 7.95 -3.15 14.79
N LEU A 426 6.86 -2.88 15.50
CA LEU A 426 6.24 -1.55 15.54
C LEU A 426 6.17 -0.97 16.97
N ASP A 427 6.45 0.32 17.13
CA ASP A 427 6.11 1.10 18.35
C ASP A 427 4.75 1.82 18.20
N SER A 428 4.33 2.05 16.96
CA SER A 428 3.00 2.56 16.57
C SER A 428 2.68 2.12 15.15
N ILE A 429 1.47 2.41 14.65
CA ILE A 429 1.03 2.05 13.28
C ILE A 429 2.01 2.50 12.16
N ALA A 430 2.90 3.46 12.44
CA ALA A 430 3.82 4.02 11.46
C ALA A 430 5.31 3.83 11.80
N LYS A 431 5.63 3.58 13.07
CA LYS A 431 7.02 3.65 13.57
C LYS A 431 7.60 2.24 13.68
N VAL A 432 8.26 1.81 12.59
CA VAL A 432 9.03 0.57 12.53
C VAL A 432 10.28 0.69 13.39
N THR A 433 10.43 -0.17 14.40
CA THR A 433 11.59 -0.20 15.32
C THR A 433 12.62 -1.26 14.97
N GLY A 434 12.28 -2.21 14.11
CA GLY A 434 13.15 -3.32 13.78
C GLY A 434 12.53 -4.26 12.75
N ILE A 435 13.29 -5.29 12.40
CA ILE A 435 12.87 -6.34 11.47
C ILE A 435 13.04 -7.69 12.15
N ILE A 436 12.04 -8.55 12.05
CA ILE A 436 12.00 -9.86 12.66
C ILE A 436 11.90 -10.94 11.58
N LYS A 437 12.60 -12.05 11.79
CA LYS A 437 12.56 -13.24 10.93
C LYS A 437 11.87 -14.40 11.65
N PHE A 438 10.84 -14.93 11.03
CA PHE A 438 10.12 -16.13 11.46
C PHE A 438 10.48 -17.32 10.59
N ASP A 439 10.61 -18.49 11.21
CA ASP A 439 10.69 -19.81 10.58
C ASP A 439 9.40 -20.57 10.87
N LEU A 440 8.54 -20.72 9.86
CA LEU A 440 7.24 -21.38 9.97
C LEU A 440 7.32 -22.89 10.18
N HIS A 441 8.49 -23.51 10.01
CA HIS A 441 8.69 -24.92 10.33
C HIS A 441 9.04 -25.15 11.81
N ALA A 442 9.42 -24.10 12.54
CA ALA A 442 9.63 -24.17 13.98
C ALA A 442 8.34 -23.86 14.74
N GLU A 443 8.16 -24.48 15.90
CA GLU A 443 6.98 -24.24 16.73
C GLU A 443 7.07 -22.88 17.46
N PRO A 444 6.00 -22.07 17.45
CA PRO A 444 5.95 -20.83 18.19
C PRO A 444 5.93 -21.06 19.70
N GLU A 445 6.65 -20.24 20.46
CA GLU A 445 6.61 -20.28 21.91
C GLU A 445 5.28 -19.71 22.43
N SER A 446 4.52 -20.56 23.14
CA SER A 446 3.24 -20.16 23.73
C SER A 446 3.42 -19.25 24.95
N GLY A 447 2.56 -18.24 25.10
CA GLY A 447 2.52 -17.37 26.28
C GLY A 447 3.50 -16.20 26.28
N LYS A 448 4.31 -16.01 25.23
CA LYS A 448 5.15 -14.82 25.07
C LYS A 448 4.29 -13.57 24.86
N THR A 449 4.64 -12.51 25.59
CA THR A 449 4.02 -11.17 25.46
C THR A 449 4.93 -10.16 24.77
N LYS A 450 6.17 -10.57 24.45
CA LYS A 450 7.19 -9.76 23.77
C LYS A 450 7.84 -10.58 22.67
N LEU A 451 8.35 -9.89 21.67
CA LEU A 451 9.11 -10.46 20.57
C LEU A 451 10.57 -10.65 21.02
N GLU A 452 11.01 -11.90 21.07
CA GLU A 452 12.36 -12.30 21.47
C GLU A 452 12.79 -13.48 20.59
N VAL A 453 14.10 -13.62 20.35
CA VAL A 453 14.63 -14.78 19.62
C VAL A 453 14.37 -16.05 20.42
N GLY A 454 13.79 -17.06 19.77
CA GLY A 454 13.30 -18.30 20.40
C GLY A 454 12.13 -18.92 19.63
N GLY A 455 11.99 -20.25 19.70
CA GLY A 455 10.97 -20.99 18.96
C GLY A 455 11.03 -20.72 17.45
N ASN A 456 9.96 -20.17 16.90
CA ASN A 456 9.86 -19.78 15.50
C ASN A 456 10.53 -18.46 15.15
N ILE A 457 11.03 -17.68 16.12
CA ILE A 457 11.74 -16.42 15.86
C ILE A 457 13.24 -16.71 15.78
N GLN A 458 13.81 -16.58 14.58
CA GLN A 458 15.22 -16.91 14.29
C GLN A 458 16.17 -15.71 14.47
N GLY A 459 15.66 -14.49 14.34
CA GLY A 459 16.49 -13.29 14.44
C GLY A 459 15.68 -12.01 14.48
N ILE A 460 16.24 -10.99 15.13
CA ILE A 460 15.68 -9.64 15.23
C ILE A 460 16.80 -8.65 14.94
N PHE A 461 16.58 -7.79 13.95
CA PHE A 461 17.40 -6.62 13.67
C PHE A 461 16.77 -5.40 14.34
N ASP A 462 17.34 -4.97 15.47
CA ASP A 462 16.92 -3.77 16.21
C ASP A 462 17.57 -2.52 15.61
N LEU A 463 16.78 -1.51 15.25
CA LEU A 463 17.29 -0.24 14.72
C LEU A 463 17.96 0.60 15.80
N GLY A 464 17.70 0.30 17.07
CA GLY A 464 18.12 1.08 18.22
C GLY A 464 17.19 2.26 18.50
N PRO A 465 17.46 2.99 19.59
CA PRO A 465 16.55 4.02 20.06
C PRO A 465 16.43 5.18 19.06
N ARG A 466 15.20 5.67 18.87
CA ARG A 466 14.88 6.87 18.07
C ARG A 466 15.24 6.76 16.58
N ARG A 467 15.49 5.54 16.10
CA ARG A 467 15.66 5.23 14.68
C ARG A 467 14.48 4.39 14.23
N PHE A 468 13.95 4.74 13.07
CA PHE A 468 12.73 4.14 12.58
C PHE A 468 12.85 3.77 11.11
N GLY A 469 12.41 2.57 10.78
CA GLY A 469 12.56 1.94 9.47
C GLY A 469 11.39 2.16 8.52
N SER A 470 11.44 1.48 7.38
CA SER A 470 10.32 1.21 6.49
C SER A 470 10.01 -0.29 6.43
N GLU A 471 9.02 -0.66 5.62
CA GLU A 471 8.93 -2.03 5.10
C GLU A 471 10.28 -2.46 4.50
N ALA A 472 10.66 -3.71 4.77
CA ALA A 472 11.93 -4.30 4.36
C ALA A 472 11.71 -5.32 3.25
N ILE A 473 12.36 -5.10 2.12
CA ILE A 473 12.15 -5.89 0.91
C ILE A 473 13.23 -6.95 0.83
N PHE A 474 12.81 -8.20 0.71
CA PHE A 474 13.70 -9.32 0.46
C PHE A 474 14.12 -9.33 -1.02
N VAL A 475 15.42 -9.37 -1.26
CA VAL A 475 16.02 -9.56 -2.58
C VAL A 475 16.85 -10.83 -2.53
N PRO A 476 16.47 -11.88 -3.29
CA PRO A 476 17.23 -13.13 -3.30
C PRO A 476 18.63 -12.88 -3.88
N ARG A 477 19.62 -13.65 -3.43
CA ARG A 477 20.96 -13.65 -4.03
C ARG A 477 20.90 -14.11 -5.49
N ASP A 478 20.18 -15.21 -5.71
CA ASP A 478 19.88 -15.76 -7.02
C ASP A 478 18.35 -15.80 -7.21
N PRO A 479 17.79 -15.19 -8.27
CA PRO A 479 16.35 -15.21 -8.52
C PRO A 479 15.79 -16.64 -8.64
N GLY A 480 14.59 -16.85 -8.10
CA GLY A 480 13.87 -18.14 -8.19
C GLY A 480 13.91 -18.95 -6.90
N ILE A 481 13.79 -20.27 -7.03
CA ILE A 481 13.57 -21.23 -5.93
C ILE A 481 14.67 -22.30 -5.82
N THR A 482 15.80 -22.12 -6.52
CA THR A 482 16.89 -23.11 -6.58
C THR A 482 17.87 -22.99 -5.43
N SER A 483 18.04 -21.78 -4.90
CA SER A 483 18.88 -21.48 -3.73
C SER A 483 18.05 -21.65 -2.45
N GLU A 484 18.71 -21.58 -1.28
CA GLU A 484 17.97 -21.58 -0.02
C GLU A 484 17.03 -20.37 0.06
N GLU A 485 15.83 -20.59 0.60
CA GLU A 485 14.73 -19.61 0.54
C GLU A 485 15.09 -18.24 1.13
N ASP A 486 15.91 -18.22 2.18
CA ASP A 486 16.39 -17.04 2.89
C ASP A 486 17.79 -16.56 2.46
N ASP A 487 18.38 -17.15 1.41
CA ASP A 487 19.66 -16.68 0.85
C ASP A 487 19.46 -15.41 0.03
N GLY A 488 19.64 -14.28 0.70
CA GLY A 488 19.44 -12.97 0.13
C GLY A 488 19.63 -11.87 1.16
N TYR A 489 19.13 -10.70 0.81
CA TYR A 489 19.30 -9.48 1.60
C TYR A 489 17.96 -8.80 1.81
N LEU A 490 17.84 -8.09 2.93
CA LEU A 490 16.74 -7.18 3.19
C LEU A 490 17.23 -5.75 2.99
N ILE A 491 16.50 -4.98 2.18
CA ILE A 491 16.77 -3.56 1.92
C ILE A 491 15.60 -2.68 2.41
N PHE A 492 15.91 -1.59 3.11
CA PHE A 492 14.91 -0.69 3.71
C PHE A 492 15.48 0.69 4.00
N PHE A 493 14.59 1.69 4.11
CA PHE A 493 14.95 3.03 4.56
C PHE A 493 14.99 3.11 6.08
N VAL A 494 15.87 3.95 6.62
CA VAL A 494 15.96 4.29 8.05
C VAL A 494 15.98 5.80 8.20
N HIS A 495 15.27 6.31 9.20
CA HIS A 495 15.33 7.70 9.64
C HIS A 495 15.74 7.77 11.11
N ASP A 496 16.75 8.58 11.41
CA ASP A 496 17.20 8.87 12.77
C ASP A 496 16.56 10.18 13.24
N GLU A 497 15.58 10.10 14.15
CA GLU A 497 14.86 11.27 14.67
C GLU A 497 15.73 12.18 15.55
N VAL A 498 16.94 11.75 15.96
CA VAL A 498 17.87 12.57 16.75
C VAL A 498 18.70 13.46 15.83
N THR A 499 19.23 12.89 14.74
CA THR A 499 20.09 13.61 13.79
C THR A 499 19.31 14.23 12.63
N GLY A 500 18.06 13.81 12.40
CA GLY A 500 17.24 14.20 11.26
C GLY A 500 17.68 13.58 9.92
N LYS A 501 18.67 12.68 9.94
CA LYS A 501 19.25 12.05 8.74
C LYS A 501 18.52 10.77 8.36
N SER A 502 18.63 10.43 7.09
CA SER A 502 18.09 9.17 6.55
C SER A 502 19.17 8.38 5.82
N ALA A 503 18.99 7.06 5.79
CA ALA A 503 19.86 6.12 5.12
C ALA A 503 19.04 4.99 4.48
N VAL A 504 19.65 4.23 3.57
CA VAL A 504 19.19 2.90 3.18
C VAL A 504 20.11 1.88 3.82
N ASN A 505 19.54 0.91 4.52
CA ASN A 505 20.26 -0.19 5.13
C ASN A 505 20.04 -1.47 4.32
N VAL A 506 21.10 -2.27 4.23
CA VAL A 506 21.08 -3.62 3.67
C VAL A 506 21.58 -4.57 4.75
N ILE A 507 20.78 -5.58 5.09
CA ILE A 507 21.16 -6.63 6.05
C ILE A 507 21.08 -8.00 5.38
N ASP A 508 21.89 -8.93 5.87
CA ASP A 508 21.85 -10.32 5.43
C ASP A 508 20.60 -11.01 6.03
N ALA A 509 19.71 -11.47 5.15
CA ALA A 509 18.39 -11.98 5.54
C ALA A 509 18.47 -13.35 6.24
N LYS A 510 19.58 -14.06 6.07
CA LYS A 510 19.80 -15.37 6.67
C LYS A 510 20.24 -15.24 8.13
N SER A 511 21.31 -14.47 8.35
CA SER A 511 21.96 -14.29 9.65
C SER A 511 21.25 -13.29 10.56
N MET A 512 20.50 -12.34 10.01
CA MET A 512 19.89 -11.23 10.75
C MET A 512 20.91 -10.51 11.66
N SER A 513 22.16 -10.40 11.19
CA SER A 513 23.26 -9.76 11.91
C SER A 513 22.90 -8.33 12.32
N ALA A 514 23.26 -7.93 13.54
CA ALA A 514 23.09 -6.56 14.02
C ALA A 514 23.96 -5.55 13.24
N ASP A 515 25.04 -6.01 12.60
CA ASP A 515 25.86 -5.21 11.73
C ASP A 515 25.33 -5.26 10.28
N PRO A 516 24.86 -4.14 9.71
CA PRO A 516 24.39 -4.10 8.33
C PRO A 516 25.54 -4.34 7.34
N VAL A 517 25.23 -5.02 6.24
CA VAL A 517 26.15 -5.28 5.13
C VAL A 517 26.49 -3.99 4.39
N ALA A 518 25.48 -3.11 4.23
CA ALA A 518 25.62 -1.81 3.61
C ALA A 518 24.77 -0.75 4.33
N VAL A 519 25.30 0.47 4.42
CA VAL A 519 24.55 1.66 4.83
C VAL A 519 24.85 2.77 3.83
N VAL A 520 23.84 3.21 3.09
CA VAL A 520 23.92 4.30 2.10
C VAL A 520 23.31 5.56 2.73
N ALA A 521 24.13 6.57 3.01
CA ALA A 521 23.63 7.83 3.54
C ALA A 521 22.90 8.64 2.46
N LEU A 522 21.72 9.17 2.80
CA LEU A 522 20.90 9.94 1.86
C LEU A 522 21.09 11.45 2.03
N PRO A 523 20.99 12.24 0.95
CA PRO A 523 21.21 13.69 0.99
C PRO A 523 20.09 14.45 1.72
N HIS A 524 18.91 13.84 1.82
CA HIS A 524 17.72 14.45 2.41
C HIS A 524 16.98 13.50 3.33
N ARG A 525 16.15 14.08 4.20
CA ARG A 525 15.21 13.34 5.04
C ARG A 525 14.26 12.53 4.17
N VAL A 526 14.11 11.26 4.51
CA VAL A 526 13.10 10.35 3.96
C VAL A 526 12.04 10.10 5.04
N PRO A 527 10.84 10.70 4.91
CA PRO A 527 9.76 10.56 5.89
C PRO A 527 9.21 9.14 6.01
N TYR A 528 8.31 8.89 6.97
CA TYR A 528 7.57 7.62 7.04
C TYR A 528 6.75 7.37 5.78
N GLY A 529 6.62 6.11 5.37
CA GLY A 529 5.93 5.72 4.14
C GLY A 529 5.19 4.39 4.29
N PHE A 530 4.72 3.87 3.17
CA PHE A 530 4.01 2.60 3.10
C PHE A 530 4.88 1.56 2.39
N HIS A 531 4.40 1.03 1.28
CA HIS A 531 5.02 -0.13 0.64
C HIS A 531 6.21 0.25 -0.24
N ALA A 532 7.16 -0.66 -0.28
CA ALA A 532 8.34 -0.64 -1.09
C ALA A 532 8.37 -1.84 -2.07
N LEU A 533 9.20 -1.70 -3.08
CA LEU A 533 9.44 -2.69 -4.12
C LEU A 533 10.90 -2.60 -4.56
N PHE A 534 11.48 -3.74 -4.93
CA PHE A 534 12.73 -3.80 -5.65
C PHE A 534 12.44 -4.25 -7.09
N VAL A 535 12.87 -3.46 -8.09
CA VAL A 535 12.74 -3.79 -9.51
C VAL A 535 14.13 -4.15 -10.03
N ALA A 536 14.32 -5.39 -10.47
CA ALA A 536 15.62 -5.89 -10.92
C ALA A 536 16.07 -5.24 -12.24
N GLU A 537 17.37 -5.22 -12.51
CA GLU A 537 17.94 -4.65 -13.74
C GLU A 537 17.32 -5.27 -15.01
N GLU A 538 17.05 -6.58 -15.01
CA GLU A 538 16.42 -7.27 -16.14
C GLU A 538 15.00 -6.72 -16.42
N GLN A 539 14.24 -6.44 -15.37
CA GLN A 539 12.91 -5.83 -15.47
C GLN A 539 13.01 -4.38 -15.98
N LEU A 540 14.03 -3.62 -15.56
CA LEU A 540 14.26 -2.27 -16.08
C LEU A 540 14.67 -2.27 -17.55
N GLN A 541 15.45 -3.27 -17.99
CA GLN A 541 15.79 -3.46 -19.40
C GLN A 541 14.57 -3.84 -20.24
N GLU A 542 13.62 -4.61 -19.70
CA GLU A 542 12.33 -4.86 -20.35
C GLU A 542 11.49 -3.59 -20.45
N GLN A 543 11.41 -2.81 -19.38
CA GLN A 543 10.72 -1.52 -19.39
C GLN A 543 11.29 -0.56 -20.43
N ALA A 544 12.60 -0.58 -20.68
CA ALA A 544 13.22 0.28 -21.69
C ALA A 544 12.81 -0.04 -23.14
N LYS A 545 12.22 -1.22 -23.38
CA LYS A 545 11.68 -1.62 -24.70
C LYS A 545 10.27 -1.08 -24.96
N LEU A 546 9.61 -0.54 -23.93
CA LEU A 546 8.33 0.20 -24.00
C LEU A 546 8.57 1.71 -24.11
#